data_AF-A0ABD4ZI86-F1
#
_entry.id   AF-A0ABD4ZI86-F1
#
_cell.length_a   1.000
_cell.length_b   1.000
_cell.length_c   1.000
_cell.angle_alpha   90.00
_cell.angle_beta   90.00
_cell.angle_gamma   90.00
#
_symmetry.space_group_name_H-M   'P 1'
#
loop_
_entity.id
_entity.type
_entity.pdbx_description
1 polymer ?
#
loop_
_entity_poly.entity_id
_entity_poly.type
_entity_poly.pdbx_seq_one_letter_code
_entity_poly.pdbx_strand_id
1 'polypeptide(L)'
;MKKINSIITLRHFEKDEPLIIYSPESADILSMRMLNKIAELSAYVYDDDSFYDLDKEMTYGSNSYIVDRKPSTHRNLYVNAKDIIMIQEADIDLDNH
;
A
#
# COMPACT_ATOMS: atom_id res chain seq x y z
N MET A 1 2.70 -14.38 8.13
CA MET A 1 1.62 -13.44 8.44
C MET A 1 1.67 -12.33 7.41
N LYS A 2 0.62 -12.17 6.60
CA LYS A 2 0.49 -11.03 5.67
C LYS A 2 0.06 -9.82 6.49
N LYS A 3 0.82 -8.74 6.39
CA LYS A 3 0.61 -7.49 7.14
C LYS A 3 0.89 -6.31 6.23
N ILE A 4 0.08 -5.27 6.33
CA ILE A 4 0.36 -3.97 5.71
C ILE A 4 1.13 -3.15 6.74
N ASN A 5 2.37 -2.84 6.40
CA ASN A 5 3.29 -2.07 7.26
C ASN A 5 3.39 -0.60 6.82
N SER A 6 2.91 -0.28 5.62
CA SER A 6 2.81 1.11 5.18
C SER A 6 1.77 1.32 4.10
N ILE A 7 1.29 2.56 4.02
CA ILE A 7 0.38 3.07 3.00
C ILE A 7 1.12 4.16 2.23
N ILE A 8 1.15 4.04 0.92
CA ILE A 8 1.85 4.93 0.01
C ILE A 8 0.82 5.64 -0.84
N THR A 9 0.92 6.98 -0.91
CA THR A 9 0.06 7.79 -1.79
C THR A 9 0.88 8.32 -2.95
N LEU A 10 0.48 7.98 -4.17
CA LEU A 10 1.10 8.43 -5.41
C LEU A 10 0.18 9.43 -6.13
N ARG A 11 0.77 10.45 -6.75
CA ARG A 11 0.10 11.36 -7.68
C ARG A 11 1.14 12.05 -8.56
N HIS A 12 0.96 11.95 -9.87
CA HIS A 12 1.90 12.53 -10.84
C HIS A 12 1.59 14.01 -11.13
N PHE A 13 0.33 14.35 -11.37
CA PHE A 13 -0.13 15.73 -11.51
C PHE A 13 -1.15 16.11 -10.43
N GLU A 14 -1.18 17.38 -10.03
CA GLU A 14 -2.06 17.87 -8.95
C GLU A 14 -3.55 17.58 -9.17
N LYS A 15 -3.98 17.52 -10.45
CA LYS A 15 -5.37 17.25 -10.85
C LYS A 15 -5.72 15.76 -10.90
N ASP A 16 -4.73 14.87 -10.82
CA ASP A 16 -4.97 13.43 -10.87
C ASP A 16 -5.54 12.96 -9.53
N GLU A 17 -6.41 11.96 -9.58
CA GLU A 17 -6.83 11.24 -8.38
C GLU A 17 -5.62 10.50 -7.78
N PRO A 18 -5.40 10.60 -6.46
CA PRO A 18 -4.29 9.93 -5.82
C PRO A 18 -4.49 8.42 -5.86
N LEU A 19 -3.42 7.69 -6.21
CA LEU A 19 -3.38 6.24 -6.12
C LEU A 19 -2.86 5.85 -4.73
N ILE A 20 -3.65 5.05 -4.01
CA ILE A 20 -3.28 4.47 -2.72
C ILE A 20 -2.72 3.07 -2.96
N ILE A 21 -1.56 2.81 -2.37
CA ILE A 21 -0.87 1.51 -2.46
C ILE A 21 -0.55 1.03 -1.06
N TYR A 22 -0.87 -0.24 -0.79
CA TYR A 22 -0.58 -0.90 0.48
C TYR A 22 0.68 -1.77 0.34
N SER A 23 1.61 -1.65 1.28
CA SER A 23 2.93 -2.30 1.19
C SER A 23 3.23 -3.19 2.40
N PRO A 24 3.94 -4.33 2.20
CA PRO A 24 4.52 -5.10 3.30
C PRO A 24 5.77 -4.44 3.91
N GLU A 25 6.30 -3.36 3.32
CA GLU A 25 7.53 -2.73 3.78
C GLU A 25 7.23 -1.63 4.82
N SER A 26 8.18 -1.37 5.73
CA SER A 26 8.03 -0.29 6.70
C SER A 26 8.16 1.09 6.05
N ALA A 27 7.45 2.07 6.60
CA ALA A 27 7.50 3.44 6.12
C ALA A 27 8.92 4.03 6.12
N ASP A 28 9.75 3.69 7.11
CA ASP A 28 11.14 4.15 7.21
C ASP A 28 12.00 3.69 6.03
N ILE A 29 11.89 2.41 5.66
CA ILE A 29 12.65 1.84 4.53
C ILE A 29 12.22 2.51 3.23
N LEU A 30 10.93 2.67 3.01
CA LEU A 30 10.41 3.28 1.79
C LEU A 30 10.72 4.78 1.71
N SER A 31 10.72 5.48 2.85
CA SER A 31 11.09 6.90 2.93
C SER A 31 12.53 7.13 2.50
N MET A 32 13.46 6.23 2.88
CA MET A 32 14.83 6.27 2.39
C MET A 32 14.93 6.09 0.88
N ARG A 33 14.04 5.31 0.26
CA ARG A 33 14.02 5.10 -1.20
C ARG A 33 13.48 6.31 -1.97
N MET A 34 12.70 7.19 -1.34
CA MET A 34 12.26 8.45 -1.95
C MET A 34 13.42 9.42 -2.23
N LEU A 35 14.58 9.21 -1.62
CA LEU A 35 15.78 10.01 -1.91
C LEU A 35 16.36 9.72 -3.31
N ASN A 36 15.96 8.61 -3.93
CA ASN A 36 16.36 8.25 -5.29
C ASN A 36 15.48 8.95 -6.33
N LYS A 37 15.96 9.06 -7.58
CA LYS A 37 15.12 9.54 -8.70
C LYS A 37 13.97 8.57 -9.01
N ILE A 38 14.25 7.27 -8.90
CA ILE A 38 13.28 6.19 -9.08
C ILE A 38 13.26 5.40 -7.77
N ALA A 39 12.09 5.33 -7.14
CA ALA A 39 11.87 4.56 -5.94
C ALA A 39 11.35 3.17 -6.31
N GLU A 40 11.94 2.15 -5.68
CA GLU A 40 11.44 0.78 -5.74
C GLU A 40 10.49 0.54 -4.55
N LEU A 41 9.25 0.16 -4.82
CA LEU A 41 8.22 -0.07 -3.82
C LEU A 41 7.67 -1.49 -3.95
N SER A 42 7.52 -2.24 -2.87
CA SER A 42 6.74 -3.47 -2.88
C SER A 42 5.27 -3.16 -2.58
N ALA A 43 4.36 -3.62 -3.42
CA ALA A 43 2.93 -3.34 -3.35
C ALA A 43 2.10 -4.62 -3.34
N TYR A 44 1.10 -4.71 -2.47
CA TYR A 44 0.13 -5.80 -2.50
C TYR A 44 -0.79 -5.69 -3.72
N VAL A 45 -1.06 -6.84 -4.35
CA VAL A 45 -1.91 -6.96 -5.54
C VAL A 45 -2.84 -8.17 -5.45
N TYR A 46 -3.92 -8.13 -6.23
CA TYR A 46 -4.79 -9.29 -6.48
C TYR A 46 -4.18 -10.24 -7.52
N ASP A 47 -4.89 -11.34 -7.83
CA ASP A 47 -4.45 -12.35 -8.81
C ASP A 47 -4.34 -11.82 -10.25
N ASP A 48 -5.08 -10.76 -10.58
CA ASP A 48 -5.07 -10.11 -11.88
C ASP A 48 -4.02 -8.97 -11.97
N ASP A 49 -3.10 -8.91 -11.00
CA ASP A 49 -2.08 -7.89 -10.81
C ASP A 49 -2.63 -6.45 -10.60
N SER A 50 -3.95 -6.28 -10.39
CA SER A 50 -4.50 -4.99 -9.95
C SER A 50 -4.13 -4.68 -8.49
N PHE A 51 -4.00 -3.40 -8.16
CA PHE A 51 -3.61 -2.98 -6.81
C PHE A 51 -4.67 -3.39 -5.79
N TYR A 52 -4.19 -3.97 -4.68
CA TYR A 52 -5.06 -4.31 -3.57
C TYR A 52 -5.71 -3.04 -2.98
N ASP A 53 -7.00 -3.12 -2.68
CA ASP A 53 -7.76 -1.99 -2.15
C ASP A 53 -8.36 -2.37 -0.79
N LEU A 54 -7.67 -2.02 0.29
CA LEU A 54 -8.09 -2.41 1.63
C LEU A 54 -9.46 -1.82 1.98
N ASP A 55 -9.75 -0.60 1.56
CA ASP A 55 -11.00 0.09 1.91
C ASP A 55 -12.22 -0.62 1.31
N LYS A 56 -12.06 -1.27 0.15
CA LYS A 56 -13.10 -2.12 -0.46
C LYS A 56 -13.23 -3.50 0.18
N GLU A 57 -12.15 -3.98 0.79
CA GLU A 57 -12.08 -5.34 1.38
C GLU A 57 -12.21 -5.32 2.90
N MET A 58 -12.56 -4.18 3.50
CA MET A 58 -12.80 -4.05 4.93
C MET A 58 -14.28 -3.88 5.22
N THR A 59 -14.81 -4.79 6.04
CA THR A 59 -16.10 -4.62 6.70
C THR A 59 -15.88 -4.21 8.16
N TYR A 60 -16.44 -3.08 8.55
CA TYR A 60 -16.34 -2.55 9.92
C TYR A 60 -17.50 -3.06 10.80
N GLY A 61 -17.15 -3.68 11.93
CA GLY A 61 -18.05 -3.96 13.05
C GLY A 61 -17.93 -2.91 14.15
N SER A 62 -18.71 -3.06 15.23
CA SER A 62 -18.79 -2.06 16.31
C SER A 62 -17.46 -1.81 17.05
N ASN A 63 -16.50 -2.76 17.03
CA ASN A 63 -15.17 -2.65 17.64
C ASN A 63 -14.12 -3.54 16.93
N SER A 64 -14.41 -4.00 15.71
CA SER A 64 -13.54 -4.90 14.96
C SER A 64 -13.65 -4.59 13.47
N TYR A 65 -12.69 -5.08 12.71
CA TYR A 65 -12.77 -5.12 11.26
C TYR A 65 -12.56 -6.56 10.80
N ILE A 66 -13.15 -6.90 9.68
CA ILE A 66 -12.91 -8.16 8.98
C ILE A 66 -12.35 -7.80 7.61
N VAL A 67 -11.27 -8.46 7.23
CA VAL A 67 -10.71 -8.39 5.87
C VAL A 67 -11.38 -9.47 5.03
N ASP A 68 -12.25 -9.06 4.11
CA ASP A 68 -13.12 -9.93 3.32
C ASP A 68 -12.32 -10.72 2.27
N ARG A 69 -11.46 -10.03 1.51
CA ARG A 69 -10.51 -10.65 0.58
C ARG A 69 -9.10 -10.19 0.89
N LYS A 70 -8.17 -11.14 0.98
CA LYS A 70 -6.74 -10.84 1.20
C LYS A 70 -6.03 -10.60 -0.14
N PRO A 71 -4.94 -9.83 -0.17
CA PRO A 71 -4.10 -9.74 -1.36
C PRO A 71 -3.47 -11.08 -1.66
N SER A 72 -3.28 -11.36 -2.95
CA SER A 72 -2.75 -12.65 -3.42
C SER A 72 -1.24 -12.71 -3.24
N THR A 73 -0.54 -11.66 -3.67
CA THR A 73 0.92 -11.54 -3.61
C THR A 73 1.33 -10.06 -3.48
N HIS A 74 2.63 -9.79 -3.53
CA HIS A 74 3.16 -8.44 -3.72
C HIS A 74 4.05 -8.35 -4.97
N ARG A 75 4.13 -7.16 -5.56
CA ARG A 75 4.95 -6.86 -6.74
C ARG A 75 5.85 -5.67 -6.48
N ASN A 76 7.04 -5.69 -7.06
CA ASN A 76 7.92 -4.53 -7.06
C ASN A 76 7.48 -3.57 -8.16
N LEU A 77 7.34 -2.31 -7.80
CA LEU A 77 7.02 -1.18 -8.66
C LEU A 77 8.20 -0.24 -8.69
N TYR A 78 8.45 0.35 -9.85
CA TYR A 78 9.44 1.40 -10.03
C TYR A 78 8.71 2.69 -10.39
N VAL A 79 8.67 3.62 -9.45
CA VAL A 79 7.95 4.89 -9.61
C VAL A 79 8.91 6.06 -9.52
N ASN A 80 8.56 7.20 -10.12
CA ASN A 80 9.32 8.41 -9.90
C ASN A 80 9.12 8.85 -8.46
N ALA A 81 10.20 9.08 -7.70
CA ALA A 81 10.07 9.42 -6.29
C ALA A 81 9.32 10.74 -6.06
N LYS A 82 9.37 11.65 -7.03
CA LYS A 82 8.61 12.91 -7.00
C LYS A 82 7.08 12.71 -7.00
N ASP A 83 6.63 11.55 -7.49
CA ASP A 83 5.20 11.22 -7.58
C ASP A 83 4.70 10.64 -6.26
N ILE A 84 5.59 10.25 -5.34
CA ILE A 84 5.23 9.83 -3.99
C ILE A 84 4.96 11.08 -3.16
N ILE A 85 3.70 11.29 -2.79
CA ILE A 85 3.29 12.43 -1.97
C ILE A 85 3.52 12.14 -0.49
N MET A 86 3.30 10.89 -0.10
CA MET A 86 3.22 10.50 1.30
C MET A 86 3.48 9.01 1.47
N ILE A 87 4.18 8.67 2.55
CA ILE A 87 4.32 7.32 3.07
C ILE A 87 3.91 7.39 4.54
N GLN A 88 2.92 6.58 4.91
CA GLN A 88 2.44 6.47 6.28
C GLN A 88 2.79 5.10 6.82
N GLU A 89 3.20 5.06 8.08
CA GLU A 89 3.30 3.80 8.82
C GLU A 89 1.90 3.20 9.00
N ALA A 90 1.82 1.88 8.85
CA ALA A 90 0.62 1.12 9.12
C ALA A 90 0.97 -0.11 9.95
N ASP A 91 -0.02 -0.64 10.67
CA ASP A 91 0.06 -1.90 11.40
C ASP A 91 -1.28 -2.63 11.24
N ILE A 92 -1.48 -3.23 10.07
CA ILE A 92 -2.74 -3.91 9.73
C ILE A 92 -2.47 -5.37 9.42
N ASP A 93 -2.87 -6.23 10.34
CA ASP A 93 -2.79 -7.68 10.15
C ASP A 93 -3.88 -8.15 9.20
N LEU A 94 -3.48 -8.75 8.09
CA LEU A 94 -4.42 -9.33 7.11
C LEU A 94 -4.82 -10.76 7.49
N ASP A 95 -4.18 -11.34 8.50
CA ASP A 95 -4.40 -12.71 8.93
C ASP A 95 -5.25 -12.86 10.19
N ASN A 96 -5.57 -11.76 10.88
CA ASN A 96 -6.34 -11.80 12.13
C ASN A 96 -7.85 -11.61 11.90
N HIS A 97 -8.61 -12.43 12.66
CA HIS A 97 -10.07 -12.58 12.65
C HIS A 97 -10.77 -11.64 13.63
#